data_AF-A0A5J4NTZ9-F1
#
_entry.id   AF-A0A5J4NTZ9-F1
#
_cell.length_a   1.000
_cell.length_b   1.000
_cell.length_c   1.000
_cell.angle_alpha   90.00
_cell.angle_beta   90.00
_cell.angle_gamma   90.00
#
_symmetry.space_group_name_H-M   'P 1'
#
loop_
_entity.id
_entity.type
_entity.pdbx_description
1 polymer ?
#
loop_
_entity_poly.entity_id
_entity_poly.type
_entity_poly.pdbx_seq_one_letter_code
_entity_poly.pdbx_strand_id
1 'polypeptide(L)'
;LHLDVKTFDNLDLRITLSNVFNVTKVTNLSLPLVVPSSDSYNTSHDVQNPSGWAFIKLNIPELISVHNKRKFVCLSPIQICSSLLLWSVFVSDLNYSPLVSRENTCSGRYKKPGQYPIPEEVYSSHSKDNDILKTVYNISFPMDPSSPDSGEWVLCILFQTIFIS
;
A
#
# COMPACT_ATOMS: atom_id res chain seq x y z
N LEU A 1 8.79 6.20 -2.49
CA LEU A 1 7.75 6.04 -3.53
C LEU A 1 7.24 7.43 -3.89
N HIS A 2 7.28 7.81 -5.17
CA HIS A 2 6.69 9.04 -5.67
C HIS A 2 5.57 8.71 -6.66
N LEU A 3 4.46 9.43 -6.54
CA LEU A 3 3.31 9.34 -7.43
C LEU A 3 3.01 10.75 -7.91
N ASP A 4 3.08 10.96 -9.21
CA ASP A 4 2.62 12.21 -9.80
C ASP A 4 1.18 12.04 -10.26
N VAL A 5 0.32 13.00 -9.92
CA VAL A 5 -1.11 12.95 -10.22
C VAL A 5 -1.55 14.25 -10.87
N LYS A 6 -2.43 14.12 -11.87
CA LYS A 6 -3.07 15.25 -12.51
C LYS A 6 -4.41 15.53 -11.86
N THR A 7 -4.67 16.79 -11.57
CA THR A 7 -5.96 17.25 -11.07
C THR A 7 -6.81 17.85 -12.18
N PHE A 8 -8.12 17.97 -11.92
CA PHE A 8 -9.10 18.50 -12.89
C PHE A 8 -8.79 19.93 -13.33
N ASP A 9 -8.20 20.74 -12.46
CA ASP A 9 -7.76 22.10 -12.78
C ASP A 9 -6.38 22.16 -13.48
N ASN A 10 -5.90 21.02 -13.99
CA ASN A 10 -4.66 20.87 -14.73
C ASN A 10 -3.41 21.25 -13.91
N LEU A 11 -3.44 20.95 -12.62
CA LEU A 11 -2.30 21.08 -11.73
C LEU A 11 -1.71 19.70 -11.44
N ASP A 12 -0.38 19.60 -11.57
CA ASP A 12 0.35 18.38 -11.26
C ASP A 12 0.75 18.39 -9.78
N LEU A 13 0.34 17.35 -9.04
CA LEU A 13 0.71 17.15 -7.65
C LEU A 13 1.61 15.92 -7.51
N ARG A 14 2.62 16.02 -6.64
CA ARG A 14 3.44 14.87 -6.25
C ARG A 14 3.04 14.38 -4.87
N ILE A 15 2.64 13.12 -4.77
CA ILE A 15 2.51 12.38 -3.52
C ILE A 15 3.81 11.61 -3.28
N THR A 16 4.40 11.76 -2.09
CA THR A 16 5.61 11.04 -1.69
C THR A 16 5.34 10.22 -0.44
N LEU A 17 5.67 8.93 -0.49
CA LEU A 17 5.69 8.05 0.68
C LEU A 17 7.12 7.67 1.00
N SER A 18 7.53 7.91 2.25
CA SER A 18 8.88 7.66 2.73
C SER A 18 8.91 7.29 4.20
N ASN A 19 9.77 6.34 4.54
CA ASN A 19 10.09 5.96 5.92
C ASN A 19 10.97 7.00 6.64
N VAL A 20 11.51 7.98 5.92
CA VAL A 20 12.29 9.09 6.51
C VAL A 20 11.38 10.18 7.07
N PHE A 21 10.14 10.26 6.58
CA PHE A 21 9.21 11.28 7.03
C PHE A 21 8.58 10.89 8.37
N ASN A 22 8.47 11.87 9.25
CA ASN A 22 7.82 11.76 10.56
C ASN A 22 6.54 12.61 10.65
N VAL A 23 6.31 13.52 9.70
CA VAL A 23 5.18 14.46 9.68
C VAL A 23 4.65 14.60 8.25
N THR A 24 3.33 14.67 8.12
CA THR A 24 2.66 14.92 6.84
C THR A 24 2.87 16.36 6.37
N LYS A 25 3.29 16.55 5.10
CA LYS A 25 3.36 17.88 4.46
C LYS A 25 2.37 17.97 3.31
N VAL A 26 1.71 19.11 3.13
CA VAL A 26 0.50 19.23 2.28
C VAL A 26 0.76 19.77 0.87
N THR A 27 1.80 20.59 0.66
CA THR A 27 2.08 21.24 -0.64
C THR A 27 2.48 20.26 -1.75
N ASN A 28 3.33 19.26 -1.43
CA ASN A 28 3.65 18.09 -2.26
C ASN A 28 3.45 16.86 -1.40
N LEU A 29 2.19 16.43 -1.25
CA LEU A 29 1.69 15.51 -0.22
C LEU A 29 2.72 14.46 0.20
N SER A 30 3.42 14.73 1.29
CA SER A 30 4.50 13.89 1.80
C SER A 30 3.95 13.14 3.00
N LEU A 31 3.88 11.81 2.90
CA LEU A 31 3.27 10.94 3.90
C LEU A 31 4.34 10.05 4.55
N PRO A 32 4.33 9.93 5.89
CA PRO A 32 5.18 8.98 6.59
C PRO A 32 4.75 7.55 6.23
N LEU A 33 5.73 6.72 5.84
CA LEU A 33 5.54 5.29 5.62
C LEU A 33 6.21 4.49 6.73
N VAL A 34 5.42 4.01 7.67
CA VAL A 34 5.91 3.15 8.75
C VAL A 34 5.73 1.70 8.32
N VAL A 35 6.84 1.04 7.99
CA VAL A 35 6.87 -0.41 7.75
C VAL A 35 7.38 -1.07 9.03
N PRO A 36 6.65 -2.03 9.62
CA PRO A 36 7.12 -2.73 10.80
C PRO A 36 8.43 -3.48 10.51
N SER A 37 9.47 -3.20 11.29
CA SER A 37 10.67 -4.03 11.38
C SER A 37 10.36 -5.28 12.20
N SER A 38 10.91 -6.44 11.83
CA SER A 38 10.82 -7.61 12.71
C SER A 38 11.70 -7.34 13.94
N ASP A 39 11.09 -7.28 15.12
CA ASP A 39 11.76 -6.95 16.39
C ASP A 39 12.67 -8.08 16.92
N SER A 40 13.18 -9.01 16.10
CA SER A 40 14.19 -9.97 16.53
C SER A 40 15.60 -9.37 16.44
N TYR A 41 15.82 -8.31 17.21
CA TYR A 41 17.17 -7.82 17.52
C TYR A 41 17.89 -8.85 18.40
N ASN A 42 18.60 -9.77 17.75
CA ASN A 42 19.80 -10.38 18.35
C ASN A 42 20.97 -10.15 17.41
N THR A 43 21.92 -9.42 17.95
CA THR A 43 23.27 -9.11 17.46
C THR A 43 23.95 -10.23 16.68
N SER A 44 24.29 -9.95 15.42
CA SER A 44 25.62 -10.19 14.85
C SER A 44 25.63 -9.60 13.44
N HIS A 45 26.79 -9.06 13.05
CA HIS A 45 27.05 -8.53 11.72
C HIS A 45 26.49 -9.41 10.59
N ASP A 46 26.10 -8.74 9.51
CA ASP A 46 25.74 -9.26 8.19
C ASP A 46 24.22 -9.42 7.95
N VAL A 47 23.69 -8.53 7.10
CA VAL A 47 22.30 -8.44 6.59
C VAL A 47 21.21 -8.23 7.66
N GLN A 48 20.70 -7.00 7.79
CA GLN A 48 19.46 -6.76 8.53
C GLN A 48 18.35 -7.62 7.90
N ASN A 49 17.76 -8.52 8.69
CA ASN A 49 16.67 -9.38 8.24
C ASN A 49 15.61 -8.52 7.55
N PRO A 50 15.16 -8.90 6.34
CA PRO A 50 14.21 -8.10 5.61
C PRO A 50 12.92 -8.02 6.43
N SER A 51 12.25 -6.85 6.41
CA SER A 51 10.98 -6.64 7.10
C SER A 51 9.98 -7.73 6.72
N GLY A 52 8.90 -7.94 7.47
CA GLY A 52 7.78 -8.74 6.92
C GLY A 52 7.30 -8.14 5.58
N TRP A 53 6.60 -8.94 4.78
CA TRP A 53 5.92 -8.42 3.60
C TRP A 53 4.94 -7.32 4.03
N ALA A 54 4.78 -6.29 3.21
CA ALA A 54 3.85 -5.20 3.44
C ALA A 54 2.96 -5.00 2.20
N PHE A 55 1.68 -4.79 2.44
CA PHE A 55 0.67 -4.47 1.44
C PHE A 55 0.19 -3.04 1.68
N ILE A 56 0.61 -2.11 0.82
CA ILE A 56 0.15 -0.73 0.84
C ILE A 56 -1.04 -0.57 -0.10
N LYS A 57 -2.05 0.16 0.39
CA LYS A 57 -3.16 0.70 -0.39
C LYS A 57 -3.18 2.21 -0.32
N LEU A 58 -3.32 2.85 -1.47
CA LEU A 58 -3.53 4.29 -1.56
C LEU A 58 -4.81 4.61 -2.30
N ASN A 59 -5.80 5.14 -1.60
CA ASN A 59 -6.94 5.81 -2.21
C ASN A 59 -6.49 7.20 -2.68
N ILE A 60 -5.99 7.27 -3.92
CA ILE A 60 -5.43 8.50 -4.49
C ILE A 60 -6.50 9.60 -4.59
N PRO A 61 -7.72 9.35 -5.11
CA PRO A 61 -8.78 10.36 -5.15
C PRO A 61 -9.07 10.98 -3.78
N GLU A 62 -9.19 10.15 -2.74
CA GLU A 62 -9.49 10.62 -1.40
C GLU A 62 -8.33 11.44 -0.80
N LEU A 63 -7.09 10.97 -0.95
CA LEU A 63 -5.91 11.71 -0.49
C LEU A 63 -5.84 13.12 -1.09
N ILE A 64 -6.10 13.25 -2.39
CA ILE A 64 -6.08 14.53 -3.10
C ILE A 64 -7.27 15.41 -2.68
N SER A 65 -8.43 14.81 -2.48
CA SER A 65 -9.62 15.51 -1.99
C SER A 65 -9.41 16.08 -0.58
N VAL A 66 -8.91 15.24 0.35
CA VAL A 66 -8.72 15.60 1.76
C VAL A 66 -7.62 16.65 1.94
N HIS A 67 -6.45 16.45 1.31
CA HIS A 67 -5.28 17.29 1.58
C HIS A 67 -5.22 18.53 0.68
N ASN A 68 -5.69 18.43 -0.56
CA ASN A 68 -5.53 19.51 -1.53
C ASN A 68 -6.87 20.13 -1.95
N LYS A 69 -8.02 19.57 -1.55
CA LYS A 69 -9.37 20.00 -1.95
C LYS A 69 -9.53 20.04 -3.48
N ARG A 70 -8.93 19.05 -4.15
CA ARG A 70 -8.92 18.93 -5.61
C ARG A 70 -9.50 17.59 -6.06
N LYS A 71 -9.85 17.51 -7.34
CA LYS A 71 -10.37 16.30 -7.96
C LYS A 71 -9.26 15.61 -8.77
N PHE A 72 -9.03 14.34 -8.47
CA PHE A 72 -8.12 13.47 -9.22
C PHE A 72 -8.62 13.22 -10.65
N VAL A 73 -7.70 13.13 -11.61
CA VAL A 73 -7.98 12.79 -13.01
C VAL A 73 -7.21 11.54 -13.42
N CYS A 74 -5.89 11.55 -13.30
CA CYS A 74 -5.05 10.41 -13.65
C CYS A 74 -3.73 10.40 -12.89
N LEU A 75 -3.13 9.21 -12.84
CA LEU A 75 -1.83 8.94 -12.25
C LEU A 75 -0.77 8.92 -13.37
N SER A 76 0.32 9.67 -13.24
CA SER A 76 1.43 9.69 -14.18
C SER A 76 2.63 10.50 -13.66
N PRO A 77 3.86 9.95 -13.54
CA PRO A 77 4.31 8.56 -13.39
C PRO A 77 4.41 8.04 -11.93
N ILE A 78 4.63 6.73 -11.78
CA ILE A 78 5.00 6.07 -10.50
C ILE A 78 6.51 5.87 -10.46
N GLN A 79 7.17 6.34 -9.40
CA GLN A 79 8.60 6.11 -9.15
C GLN A 79 8.79 5.33 -7.85
N ILE A 80 9.34 4.12 -7.97
CA ILE A 80 9.71 3.28 -6.84
C ILE A 80 11.20 3.48 -6.58
N CYS A 81 11.54 3.84 -5.33
CA CYS A 81 12.92 4.12 -4.94
C CYS A 81 13.64 2.84 -4.52
N SER A 82 14.96 2.92 -4.34
CA SER A 82 15.82 1.79 -3.95
C SER A 82 15.42 1.14 -2.62
N SER A 83 16.01 -0.02 -2.33
CA SER A 83 15.88 -0.74 -1.05
C SER A 83 14.51 -1.41 -0.81
N LEU A 84 13.86 -1.86 -1.89
CA LEU A 84 12.60 -2.59 -1.85
C LEU A 84 12.67 -3.86 -2.71
N LEU A 85 12.23 -4.99 -2.18
CA LEU A 85 11.82 -6.15 -2.96
C LEU A 85 10.36 -5.94 -3.37
N LEU A 86 10.13 -5.72 -4.65
CA LEU A 86 8.79 -5.52 -5.19
C LEU A 86 8.25 -6.85 -5.68
N TRP A 87 7.07 -7.26 -5.19
CA TRP A 87 6.38 -8.44 -5.71
C TRP A 87 5.37 -8.05 -6.77
N SER A 88 4.50 -7.09 -6.46
CA SER A 88 3.44 -6.65 -7.37
C SER A 88 3.02 -5.21 -7.13
N VAL A 89 2.61 -4.56 -8.23
CA VAL A 89 2.01 -3.23 -8.26
C VAL A 89 0.84 -3.29 -9.21
N PHE A 90 -0.33 -2.87 -8.75
CA PHE A 90 -1.52 -2.84 -9.57
C PHE A 90 -2.47 -1.76 -9.09
N VAL A 91 -3.40 -1.38 -9.96
CA VAL A 91 -4.46 -0.44 -9.65
C VAL A 91 -5.77 -1.20 -9.66
N SER A 92 -6.67 -0.86 -8.73
CA SER A 92 -7.99 -1.46 -8.67
C SER A 92 -9.04 -0.48 -8.17
N ASP A 93 -10.28 -0.70 -8.58
CA ASP A 93 -11.50 -0.10 -8.04
C ASP A 93 -12.03 -0.85 -6.80
N LEU A 94 -11.46 -2.01 -6.47
CA LEU A 94 -11.85 -2.83 -5.32
C LEU A 94 -10.93 -2.60 -4.11
N ASN A 95 -11.53 -2.54 -2.92
CA ASN A 95 -10.79 -2.47 -1.66
C ASN A 95 -10.28 -3.86 -1.24
N TYR A 96 -9.16 -4.27 -1.81
CA TYR A 96 -8.52 -5.53 -1.45
C TYR A 96 -7.96 -5.50 -0.03
N SER A 97 -7.97 -6.63 0.68
CA SER A 97 -7.38 -6.71 2.01
C SER A 97 -6.75 -8.08 2.22
N PRO A 98 -5.50 -8.14 2.70
CA PRO A 98 -4.86 -9.42 3.02
C PRO A 98 -5.49 -10.08 4.25
N LEU A 99 -6.26 -9.33 5.04
CA LEU A 99 -7.00 -9.85 6.20
C LEU A 99 -8.25 -10.64 5.78
N VAL A 100 -8.64 -10.57 4.49
CA VAL A 100 -9.77 -11.32 3.94
C VAL A 100 -9.23 -12.59 3.28
N SER A 101 -9.55 -13.75 3.86
CA SER A 101 -9.29 -15.04 3.20
C SER A 101 -10.36 -15.34 2.15
N ARG A 102 -9.96 -15.85 0.98
CA ARG A 102 -10.88 -16.35 -0.06
C ARG A 102 -11.82 -17.42 0.48
N GLU A 103 -11.34 -18.30 1.36
CA GLU A 103 -12.15 -19.36 1.98
C GLU A 103 -13.30 -18.76 2.81
N ASN A 104 -13.03 -17.67 3.52
CA ASN A 104 -14.03 -16.98 4.35
C ASN A 104 -15.07 -16.26 3.48
N THR A 105 -14.67 -15.74 2.33
CA THR A 105 -15.59 -15.08 1.38
C THR A 105 -16.46 -16.11 0.65
N CYS A 106 -15.88 -17.19 0.10
CA CYS A 106 -16.62 -18.25 -0.59
C CYS A 106 -17.58 -19.02 0.33
N SER A 107 -17.24 -19.17 1.61
CA SER A 107 -18.11 -19.84 2.60
C SER A 107 -19.21 -18.93 3.18
N GLY A 108 -19.28 -17.66 2.76
CA GLY A 108 -20.23 -16.68 3.30
C GLY A 108 -19.97 -16.31 4.77
N ARG A 109 -18.82 -16.69 5.33
CA ARG A 109 -18.43 -16.43 6.72
C ARG A 109 -17.86 -15.02 6.92
N TYR A 110 -17.37 -14.40 5.85
CA TYR A 110 -16.88 -13.02 5.89
C TYR A 110 -18.05 -12.02 5.78
N LYS A 111 -18.19 -11.16 6.80
CA LYS A 111 -19.35 -10.27 6.96
C LYS A 111 -19.04 -8.78 6.79
N LYS A 112 -17.81 -8.39 6.45
CA LYS A 112 -17.52 -6.97 6.19
C LYS A 112 -17.86 -6.65 4.73
N PRO A 113 -18.92 -5.86 4.47
CA PRO A 113 -19.19 -5.38 3.12
C PRO A 113 -18.03 -4.49 2.65
N GLY A 114 -17.76 -4.51 1.34
CA GLY A 114 -16.79 -3.60 0.70
C GLY A 114 -15.34 -4.10 0.64
N GLN A 115 -14.96 -5.13 1.38
CA GLN A 115 -13.58 -5.67 1.36
C GLN A 115 -13.47 -6.98 0.59
N TYR A 116 -12.45 -7.06 -0.28
CA TYR A 116 -12.22 -8.20 -1.16
C TYR A 116 -10.90 -8.91 -0.82
N PRO A 117 -10.81 -10.23 -0.98
CA PRO A 117 -9.53 -10.93 -0.86
C PRO A 117 -8.60 -10.50 -2.00
N ILE A 118 -7.30 -10.41 -1.71
CA ILE A 118 -6.29 -10.12 -2.75
C ILE A 118 -6.37 -11.22 -3.83
N PRO A 119 -6.32 -10.87 -5.13
CA PRO A 119 -6.34 -11.86 -6.21
C PRO A 119 -5.11 -12.77 -6.18
N GLU A 120 -5.27 -14.03 -6.57
CA GLU A 120 -4.24 -15.05 -6.45
C GLU A 120 -3.01 -14.76 -7.31
N GLU A 121 -3.23 -14.21 -8.50
CA GLU A 121 -2.20 -13.76 -9.43
C GLU A 121 -1.28 -12.67 -8.87
N VAL A 122 -1.69 -11.96 -7.81
CA VAL A 122 -0.94 -10.87 -7.20
C VAL A 122 0.12 -11.38 -6.22
N TYR A 123 -0.05 -12.59 -5.66
CA TYR A 123 0.84 -13.16 -4.64
C TYR A 123 1.30 -14.59 -4.95
N SER A 124 0.81 -15.23 -6.01
CA SER A 124 1.15 -16.62 -6.32
C SER A 124 2.29 -16.71 -7.33
N SER A 125 3.49 -16.97 -6.83
CA SER A 125 4.66 -17.32 -7.65
C SER A 125 4.96 -18.80 -7.49
N HIS A 126 4.27 -19.68 -8.23
CA HIS A 126 4.60 -21.10 -8.48
C HIS A 126 5.15 -21.99 -7.33
N SER A 127 5.02 -21.60 -6.08
CA SER A 127 5.63 -22.27 -4.94
C SER A 127 4.81 -22.04 -3.69
N LYS A 128 5.02 -22.91 -2.70
CA LYS A 128 4.13 -23.27 -1.58
C LYS A 128 3.90 -22.15 -0.54
N ASP A 129 4.05 -20.89 -0.91
CA ASP A 129 4.03 -19.72 -0.01
C ASP A 129 2.63 -19.12 0.18
N ASN A 130 1.63 -19.98 0.41
CA ASN A 130 0.28 -19.56 0.82
C ASN A 130 0.25 -18.84 2.19
N ASP A 131 1.37 -18.80 2.91
CA ASP A 131 1.51 -18.18 4.23
C ASP A 131 1.96 -16.70 4.19
N ILE A 132 2.33 -16.15 3.02
CA ILE A 132 2.75 -14.74 2.91
C ILE A 132 1.63 -13.80 3.37
N LEU A 133 0.39 -14.01 2.89
CA LEU A 133 -0.74 -13.16 3.25
C LEU A 133 -1.11 -13.21 4.73
N LYS A 134 -0.72 -14.26 5.47
CA LYS A 134 -0.99 -14.36 6.92
C LYS A 134 -0.07 -13.45 7.74
N THR A 135 1.09 -13.10 7.19
CA THR A 135 2.13 -12.33 7.89
C THR A 135 2.33 -10.94 7.30
N VAL A 136 1.55 -10.57 6.28
CA VAL A 136 1.68 -9.30 5.58
C VAL A 136 1.09 -8.15 6.41
N TYR A 137 1.86 -7.06 6.52
CA TYR A 137 1.40 -5.84 7.17
C TYR A 137 0.51 -5.03 6.21
N ASN A 138 -0.75 -4.81 6.59
CA ASN A 138 -1.69 -4.01 5.80
C ASN A 138 -1.59 -2.53 6.16
N ILE A 139 -1.23 -1.69 5.19
CA ILE A 139 -1.05 -0.24 5.35
C ILE A 139 -2.01 0.47 4.39
N SER A 140 -2.83 1.40 4.90
CA SER A 140 -3.81 2.13 4.09
C SER A 140 -3.59 3.64 4.18
N PHE A 141 -3.76 4.33 3.06
CA PHE A 141 -3.78 5.78 2.97
C PHE A 141 -5.07 6.25 2.25
N PRO A 142 -5.86 7.18 2.85
CA PRO A 142 -5.70 7.69 4.22
C PRO A 142 -5.90 6.58 5.27
N MET A 143 -5.42 6.83 6.49
CA MET A 143 -5.35 5.82 7.55
C MET A 143 -6.71 5.61 8.26
N ASP A 144 -7.73 6.38 7.91
CA ASP A 144 -9.03 6.41 8.60
C ASP A 144 -10.03 5.42 7.96
N PRO A 145 -10.51 4.41 8.70
CA PRO A 145 -11.48 3.42 8.20
C PRO A 145 -12.93 3.93 8.18
N SER A 146 -13.17 5.17 8.60
CA SER A 146 -14.52 5.76 8.69
C SER A 146 -15.00 6.44 7.41
N SER A 147 -14.13 6.63 6.42
CA SER A 147 -14.60 7.05 5.11
C SER A 147 -15.38 5.91 4.46
N PRO A 148 -16.56 6.19 3.87
CA PRO A 148 -17.27 5.17 3.13
C PRO A 148 -16.30 4.61 2.08
N ASP A 149 -16.25 3.28 1.94
CA ASP A 149 -15.56 2.56 0.86
C ASP A 149 -16.12 3.06 -0.50
N SER A 150 -15.72 4.27 -0.90
CA SER A 150 -15.87 4.76 -2.25
C SER A 150 -14.86 3.93 -3.02
N GLY A 151 -15.32 2.91 -3.75
CA GLY A 151 -14.51 2.02 -4.59
C GLY A 151 -13.80 2.79 -5.71
N GLU A 152 -12.94 3.72 -5.32
CA GLU A 152 -12.36 4.74 -6.16
C GLU A 152 -10.84 4.53 -6.11
N TRP A 153 -10.34 3.92 -7.18
CA TRP A 153 -8.94 3.95 -7.62
C TRP A 153 -7.90 3.83 -6.50
N VAL A 154 -7.68 2.59 -6.08
CA VAL A 154 -6.66 2.20 -5.13
C VAL A 154 -5.41 1.74 -5.88
N LEU A 155 -4.28 2.42 -5.62
CA LEU A 155 -2.97 1.87 -5.96
C LEU A 155 -2.56 0.87 -4.88
N CYS A 156 -2.33 -0.38 -5.27
CA CYS A 156 -1.94 -1.47 -4.40
C CYS A 156 -0.48 -1.87 -4.68
N ILE A 157 0.30 -2.03 -3.63
CA ILE A 157 1.73 -2.40 -3.73
C ILE A 157 2.03 -3.47 -2.68
N LEU A 158 2.51 -4.63 -3.14
CA LEU A 158 3.07 -5.68 -2.30
C LEU A 158 4.60 -5.65 -2.40
N PHE A 159 5.26 -5.41 -1.28
CA PHE A 159 6.70 -5.26 -1.24
C PHE A 159 7.28 -5.66 0.12
N GLN A 160 8.59 -5.76 0.19
CA GLN A 160 9.36 -5.96 1.40
C GLN A 160 10.55 -4.98 1.38
N THR A 161 10.96 -4.43 2.51
CA THR A 161 12.13 -3.54 2.53
C THR A 161 13.42 -4.39 2.57
N ILE A 162 14.35 -4.11 1.67
CA ILE A 162 15.70 -4.69 1.67
C ILE A 162 16.67 -3.59 2.09
N PHE A 163 17.25 -3.70 3.27
CA PHE A 163 18.38 -2.84 3.65
C PHE A 163 19.64 -3.40 3.02
N ILE A 164 20.12 -2.72 1.97
CA ILE A 164 21.44 -3.00 1.38
C ILE A 164 22.43 -2.14 2.17
N SER A 165 23.25 -2.79 2.99
CA SER A 165 24.39 -2.18 3.70
C SER A 165 25.60 -2.06 2.79
#